data_AF-A0AAX6HES9-F1
#
_entry.id   AF-A0AAX6HES9-F1
#
_cell.length_a   1.000
_cell.length_b   1.000
_cell.length_c   1.000
_cell.angle_alpha   90.00
_cell.angle_beta   90.00
_cell.angle_gamma   90.00
#
_symmetry.space_group_name_H-M   'P 1'
#
loop_
_entity.id
_entity.type
_entity.pdbx_description
1 polymer ?
#
loop_
_entity_poly.entity_id
_entity_poly.type
_entity_poly.pdbx_seq_one_letter_code
_entity_poly.pdbx_strand_id
1 'polypeptide(L)'
;MAPNGEILAKPFSKSGFVMPPPRLSTEGLQRAMSDLSFALSKEEILDAAAAAAALPPISEVEDAKCECCGMSEECTPDYIRRVREKYSGKWICGLCSEAVKEEVEKNGGRKEEALDAHMSACVRFNKFGRTHPVLYQAEAMREILRRNSKGVRAKSSSPRDHKGSVIKKGGIARSSSCIPAITKEIQELTAQKY
;
A
#
# COMPACT_ATOMS: atom_id res chain seq x y z
N MET A 1 -26.17 -2.06 4.56
CA MET A 1 -26.45 -0.64 4.87
C MET A 1 -25.14 0.12 4.81
N ALA A 2 -24.94 0.92 3.77
CA ALA A 2 -23.83 1.86 3.64
C ALA A 2 -24.43 3.26 3.39
N PRO A 3 -23.93 4.33 4.04
CA PRO A 3 -24.54 5.65 3.95
C PRO A 3 -24.08 6.38 2.67
N ASN A 4 -25.02 7.10 2.06
CA ASN A 4 -24.83 7.90 0.85
C ASN A 4 -23.94 9.12 1.12
N GLY A 5 -22.95 9.35 0.24
CA GLY A 5 -22.15 10.57 0.20
C GLY A 5 -22.85 11.66 -0.61
N GLU A 6 -23.28 12.73 0.06
CA GLU A 6 -23.86 13.91 -0.58
C GLU A 6 -22.74 14.84 -1.09
N ILE A 7 -22.77 15.18 -2.38
CA ILE A 7 -21.92 16.21 -2.98
C ILE A 7 -22.65 17.54 -2.90
N LEU A 8 -22.10 18.46 -2.12
CA LEU A 8 -22.60 19.82 -1.95
C LEU A 8 -22.19 20.69 -3.16
N ALA A 9 -23.14 20.99 -4.05
CA ALA A 9 -22.97 22.01 -5.10
C ALA A 9 -24.00 23.13 -4.91
N LYS A 10 -23.52 24.35 -4.62
CA LYS A 10 -24.31 25.58 -4.50
C LYS A 10 -24.93 25.98 -5.85
N PRO A 11 -26.14 26.59 -5.89
CA PRO A 11 -26.77 27.02 -7.13
C PRO A 11 -26.34 28.43 -7.54
N PHE A 12 -26.04 28.61 -8.82
CA PHE A 12 -26.10 29.92 -9.48
C PHE A 12 -27.38 29.97 -10.32
N SER A 13 -28.32 30.80 -9.88
CA SER A 13 -29.54 31.12 -10.62
C SER A 13 -29.22 32.02 -11.81
N LYS A 14 -29.54 31.60 -13.03
CA LYS A 14 -29.81 32.51 -14.15
C LYS A 14 -31.05 32.05 -14.90
N SER A 15 -32.07 32.89 -14.85
CA SER A 15 -33.30 32.79 -15.61
C SER A 15 -33.03 33.04 -17.10
N GLY A 16 -33.47 32.11 -17.95
CA GLY A 16 -33.63 32.33 -19.38
C GLY A 16 -34.82 31.52 -19.86
N PHE A 17 -35.89 32.20 -20.29
CA PHE A 17 -36.99 31.56 -21.00
C PHE A 17 -36.46 30.99 -22.32
N VAL A 18 -36.56 29.67 -22.51
CA VAL A 18 -36.27 29.01 -23.79
C VAL A 18 -37.54 28.31 -24.23
N MET A 19 -38.15 28.79 -25.32
CA MET A 19 -39.22 28.04 -25.99
C MET A 19 -38.62 26.76 -26.60
N PRO A 20 -39.29 25.60 -26.51
CA PRO A 20 -38.82 24.39 -27.15
C PRO A 20 -38.93 24.49 -28.68
N PRO A 21 -37.98 23.94 -29.45
CA PRO A 21 -38.04 23.96 -30.91
C PRO A 21 -39.17 23.05 -31.44
N PRO A 22 -39.74 23.34 -32.62
CA PRO A 22 -40.78 22.48 -33.21
C PRO A 22 -40.20 21.11 -33.56
N ARG A 23 -40.94 20.04 -33.22
CA ARG A 23 -40.54 18.68 -33.61
C ARG A 23 -40.74 18.51 -35.10
N LEU A 24 -39.66 18.22 -35.83
CA LEU A 24 -39.73 17.78 -37.22
C LEU A 24 -40.33 16.35 -37.24
N SER A 25 -41.38 16.18 -38.03
CA SER A 25 -42.05 14.89 -38.27
C SER A 25 -41.09 13.93 -38.97
N THR A 26 -41.07 12.68 -38.53
CA THR A 26 -40.17 11.61 -39.02
C THR A 26 -40.76 10.82 -40.19
N GLU A 27 -41.96 11.18 -40.65
CA GLU A 27 -42.67 10.57 -41.76
C GLU A 27 -41.99 10.93 -43.10
N GLY A 28 -40.89 10.22 -43.40
CA GLY A 28 -40.20 10.32 -44.69
C GLY A 28 -38.74 9.89 -44.68
N LEU A 29 -38.12 9.68 -43.51
CA LEU A 29 -36.72 9.26 -43.44
C LEU A 29 -36.59 7.74 -43.60
N GLN A 30 -36.50 7.29 -44.85
CA GLN A 30 -36.06 5.92 -45.12
C GLN A 30 -34.55 5.83 -44.85
N ARG A 31 -34.14 4.92 -43.95
CA ARG A 31 -32.71 4.62 -43.76
C ARG A 31 -32.19 3.99 -45.05
N ALA A 32 -31.20 4.60 -45.68
CA ALA A 32 -30.45 3.95 -46.74
C ALA A 32 -29.72 2.74 -46.14
N MET A 33 -30.12 1.52 -46.51
CA MET A 33 -29.38 0.32 -46.17
C MET A 33 -28.37 0.05 -47.28
N SER A 34 -27.09 0.04 -46.94
CA SER A 34 -26.04 -0.41 -47.85
C SER A 34 -26.03 -1.94 -47.88
N ASP A 35 -26.44 -2.54 -48.99
CA ASP A 35 -26.40 -4.01 -49.24
C ASP A 35 -24.96 -4.51 -49.45
N LEU A 36 -24.13 -4.41 -48.40
CA LEU A 36 -22.80 -5.05 -48.37
C LEU A 36 -22.83 -6.41 -47.65
N SER A 37 -23.97 -6.78 -47.05
CA SER A 37 -24.11 -7.99 -46.23
C SER A 37 -23.91 -9.30 -46.99
N PHE A 38 -24.02 -9.30 -48.33
CA PHE A 38 -23.83 -10.50 -49.17
C PHE A 38 -22.49 -10.54 -49.91
N ALA A 39 -21.77 -9.42 -50.01
CA ALA A 39 -20.47 -9.36 -50.71
C ALA A 39 -19.33 -9.95 -49.85
N LEU A 40 -19.45 -9.87 -48.52
CA LEU A 40 -18.46 -10.43 -47.58
C LEU A 40 -18.60 -11.95 -47.40
N SER A 41 -19.76 -12.53 -47.71
CA SER A 41 -20.03 -13.95 -47.46
C SER A 41 -19.48 -14.89 -48.53
N LYS A 42 -18.99 -14.38 -49.67
CA LYS A 42 -18.57 -15.23 -50.80
C LYS A 42 -17.06 -15.23 -51.08
N GLU A 43 -16.34 -14.17 -50.74
CA GLU A 43 -14.89 -14.08 -50.99
C GLU A 43 -14.04 -14.35 -49.72
N GLU A 44 -14.61 -14.27 -48.51
CA GLU A 44 -13.83 -14.41 -47.26
C GLU A 44 -13.86 -15.82 -46.64
N ILE A 45 -14.70 -16.75 -47.12
CA ILE A 45 -14.90 -18.07 -46.45
C ILE A 45 -13.77 -19.07 -46.78
N LEU A 46 -13.05 -18.92 -47.90
CA LEU A 46 -12.03 -19.89 -48.30
C LEU A 46 -10.63 -19.59 -47.71
N ASP A 47 -10.34 -18.34 -47.34
CA ASP A 47 -9.05 -17.96 -46.73
C ASP A 47 -9.15 -17.57 -45.24
N ALA A 48 -10.31 -17.14 -44.73
CA ALA A 48 -10.45 -16.82 -43.30
C ALA A 48 -10.59 -18.06 -42.41
N ALA A 49 -11.08 -19.19 -42.92
CA ALA A 49 -11.18 -20.44 -42.15
C ALA A 49 -9.80 -21.08 -41.87
N ALA A 50 -8.83 -20.90 -42.78
CA ALA A 50 -7.45 -21.32 -42.58
C ALA A 50 -6.67 -20.36 -41.67
N ALA A 51 -6.97 -19.06 -41.73
CA ALA A 51 -6.34 -18.04 -40.87
C ALA A 51 -6.92 -18.00 -39.44
N ALA A 52 -8.22 -18.32 -39.25
CA ALA A 52 -8.85 -18.41 -37.93
C ALA A 52 -8.36 -19.63 -37.12
N ALA A 53 -7.84 -20.66 -37.79
CA ALA A 53 -7.17 -21.80 -37.15
C ALA A 53 -5.72 -21.51 -36.74
N ALA A 54 -5.17 -20.35 -37.12
CA ALA A 54 -3.78 -19.98 -36.90
C ALA A 54 -3.64 -18.64 -36.14
N LEU A 55 -4.60 -18.34 -35.24
CA LEU A 55 -4.28 -17.39 -34.19
C LEU A 55 -3.11 -17.99 -33.38
N PRO A 56 -1.99 -17.26 -33.21
CA PRO A 56 -0.91 -17.75 -32.38
C PRO A 56 -1.49 -18.11 -31.02
N PRO A 57 -1.11 -19.26 -30.43
CA PRO A 57 -1.62 -19.66 -29.13
C PRO A 57 -1.39 -18.48 -28.18
N ILE A 58 -2.50 -17.96 -27.63
CA ILE A 58 -2.47 -16.98 -26.55
C ILE A 58 -1.51 -17.57 -25.53
N SER A 59 -0.40 -16.90 -25.20
CA SER A 59 0.56 -17.47 -24.25
C SER A 59 -0.23 -17.73 -22.97
N GLU A 60 -0.49 -18.99 -22.68
CA GLU A 60 -1.37 -19.38 -21.59
C GLU A 60 -0.75 -18.83 -20.31
N VAL A 61 -1.41 -17.82 -19.74
CA VAL A 61 -1.05 -17.27 -18.44
C VAL A 61 -1.65 -18.17 -17.39
N GLU A 62 -0.85 -18.47 -16.37
CA GLU A 62 -1.24 -19.32 -15.25
C GLU A 62 -1.30 -18.49 -13.97
N ASP A 63 -2.27 -18.80 -13.11
CA ASP A 63 -2.36 -18.21 -11.77
C ASP A 63 -1.31 -18.81 -10.84
N ALA A 64 -0.31 -18.02 -10.46
CA ALA A 64 0.79 -18.46 -9.62
C ALA A 64 0.76 -17.78 -8.25
N LYS A 65 0.64 -18.57 -7.18
CA LYS A 65 0.57 -18.07 -5.80
C LYS A 65 1.95 -17.74 -5.24
N CYS A 66 2.18 -16.47 -4.91
CA CYS A 66 3.43 -16.00 -4.30
C CYS A 66 3.74 -16.69 -2.97
N GLU A 67 4.96 -17.22 -2.83
CA GLU A 67 5.41 -17.91 -1.63
C GLU A 67 5.71 -16.97 -0.44
N CYS A 68 5.90 -15.67 -0.69
CA CYS A 68 6.08 -14.65 0.36
C CYS A 68 4.76 -14.19 0.97
N CYS A 69 3.85 -13.71 0.10
CA CYS A 69 2.65 -12.99 0.52
C CYS A 69 1.35 -13.77 0.33
N GLY A 70 1.38 -14.90 -0.37
CA GLY A 70 0.21 -15.74 -0.63
C GLY A 70 -0.81 -15.16 -1.62
N MET A 71 -0.55 -13.99 -2.21
CA MET A 71 -1.37 -13.43 -3.29
C MET A 71 -1.05 -14.15 -4.62
N SER A 72 -2.07 -14.37 -5.43
CA SER A 72 -1.92 -14.93 -6.78
C SER A 72 -1.70 -13.82 -7.81
N GLU A 73 -0.84 -14.09 -8.79
CA GLU A 73 -0.65 -13.25 -9.97
C GLU A 73 -0.74 -14.12 -11.22
N GLU A 74 -1.41 -13.61 -12.26
CA GLU A 74 -1.44 -14.22 -13.60
C GLU A 74 -0.11 -13.98 -14.31
N CYS A 75 0.60 -15.05 -14.66
CA CYS A 75 1.95 -14.97 -15.19
C CYS A 75 2.21 -16.00 -16.27
N THR A 76 3.10 -15.68 -17.21
CA THR A 76 3.56 -16.67 -18.19
C THR A 76 4.51 -17.69 -17.52
N PRO A 77 4.50 -18.96 -17.93
CA PRO A 77 5.40 -19.99 -17.40
C PRO A 77 6.88 -19.61 -17.49
N ASP A 78 7.27 -18.93 -18.58
CA ASP A 78 8.63 -18.42 -18.77
C ASP A 78 9.02 -17.33 -17.77
N TYR A 79 8.08 -16.46 -17.39
CA TYR A 79 8.32 -15.49 -16.33
C TYR A 79 8.46 -16.18 -14.97
N ILE A 80 7.59 -17.16 -14.67
CA ILE A 80 7.67 -17.96 -13.44
C ILE A 80 9.03 -18.63 -13.29
N ARG A 81 9.50 -19.29 -14.36
CA ARG A 81 10.81 -19.94 -14.38
C ARG A 81 11.95 -18.96 -14.11
N ARG A 82 11.99 -17.81 -14.79
CA ARG A 82 13.02 -16.78 -14.57
C ARG A 82 13.03 -16.23 -13.14
N VAL A 83 11.85 -16.05 -12.55
CA VAL A 83 11.73 -15.59 -11.16
C VAL A 83 12.25 -16.67 -10.20
N ARG A 84 11.88 -17.94 -10.41
CA ARG A 84 12.38 -19.05 -9.58
C ARG A 84 13.90 -19.19 -9.66
N GLU A 85 14.49 -19.07 -10.84
CA GLU A 85 15.95 -19.06 -11.02
C GLU A 85 16.64 -17.94 -10.22
N LYS A 86 15.98 -16.78 -10.09
CA LYS A 86 16.53 -15.61 -9.38
C LYS A 86 16.41 -15.69 -7.86
N TYR A 87 15.38 -16.35 -7.33
CA TYR A 87 15.04 -16.35 -5.90
C TYR A 87 15.06 -17.76 -5.30
N SER A 88 16.15 -18.48 -5.50
CA SER A 88 16.40 -19.79 -4.86
C SER A 88 15.27 -20.82 -5.11
N GLY A 89 14.73 -20.86 -6.32
CA GLY A 89 13.65 -21.76 -6.72
C GLY A 89 12.24 -21.30 -6.31
N LYS A 90 12.12 -20.20 -5.56
CA LYS A 90 10.83 -19.71 -5.05
C LYS A 90 10.15 -18.79 -6.06
N TRP A 91 8.84 -18.98 -6.24
CA TRP A 91 8.01 -18.04 -6.98
C TRP A 91 7.55 -16.92 -6.06
N ILE A 92 7.85 -15.68 -6.44
CA ILE A 92 7.44 -14.48 -5.71
C ILE A 92 6.80 -13.48 -6.66
N CYS A 93 5.78 -12.77 -6.19
CA CYS A 93 5.08 -11.77 -6.97
C CYS A 93 5.96 -10.57 -7.33
N GLY A 94 5.51 -9.76 -8.29
CA GLY A 94 6.23 -8.55 -8.73
C GLY A 94 6.54 -7.59 -7.57
N LEU A 95 5.60 -7.38 -6.65
CA LEU A 95 5.79 -6.50 -5.49
C LEU A 95 6.83 -7.05 -4.50
N CYS A 96 6.78 -8.36 -4.21
CA CYS A 96 7.77 -9.00 -3.35
C CYS A 96 9.15 -9.04 -4.01
N SER A 97 9.21 -9.15 -5.35
CA SER A 97 10.48 -9.04 -6.09
C SER A 97 11.16 -7.70 -5.88
N GLU A 98 10.43 -6.59 -5.98
CA GLU A 98 11.01 -5.25 -5.73
C GLU A 98 11.42 -5.08 -4.26
N ALA A 99 10.59 -5.56 -3.33
CA ALA A 99 10.94 -5.52 -1.90
C ALA A 99 12.20 -6.32 -1.59
N VAL A 100 12.38 -7.51 -2.18
CA VAL A 100 13.60 -8.31 -2.00
C VAL A 100 14.82 -7.58 -2.59
N LYS A 101 14.70 -6.92 -3.75
CA LYS A 101 15.80 -6.10 -4.30
C LYS A 101 16.21 -4.99 -3.32
N GLU A 102 15.26 -4.32 -2.69
CA GLU A 102 15.55 -3.30 -1.68
C GLU A 102 16.26 -3.90 -0.46
N GLU A 103 15.84 -5.08 0.01
CA GLU A 103 16.50 -5.80 1.10
C GLU A 103 17.93 -6.25 0.74
N VAL A 104 18.20 -6.56 -0.54
CA VAL A 104 19.55 -6.88 -1.03
C VAL A 104 20.48 -5.68 -0.85
N GLU A 105 20.01 -4.48 -1.18
CA GLU A 105 20.79 -3.25 -1.01
C GLU A 105 21.09 -2.97 0.48
N LYS A 106 20.13 -3.25 1.37
CA LYS A 106 20.30 -3.10 2.84
C LYS A 106 21.26 -4.12 3.45
N ASN A 107 21.24 -5.36 2.97
CA ASN A 107 21.99 -6.49 3.56
C ASN A 107 23.37 -6.73 2.94
N GLY A 108 23.91 -5.73 2.22
CA GLY A 108 25.26 -5.81 1.63
C GLY A 108 25.34 -6.74 0.42
N GLY A 109 24.26 -6.89 -0.36
CA GLY A 109 24.24 -7.66 -1.61
C GLY A 109 23.90 -9.15 -1.47
N ARG A 110 23.67 -9.64 -0.23
CA ARG A 110 23.37 -11.06 0.03
C ARG A 110 21.92 -11.39 -0.32
N LYS A 111 21.71 -11.95 -1.52
CA LYS A 111 20.38 -12.25 -2.09
C LYS A 111 19.53 -13.21 -1.28
N GLU A 112 20.12 -14.33 -0.84
CA GLU A 112 19.39 -15.35 -0.09
C GLU A 112 18.92 -14.83 1.27
N GLU A 113 19.79 -14.11 1.99
CA GLU A 113 19.43 -13.52 3.28
C GLU A 113 18.40 -12.40 3.13
N ALA A 114 18.47 -11.59 2.08
CA ALA A 114 17.44 -10.60 1.76
C ALA A 114 16.09 -11.25 1.47
N LEU A 115 16.09 -12.36 0.72
CA LEU A 115 14.88 -13.13 0.42
C LEU A 115 14.26 -13.69 1.71
N ASP A 116 15.05 -14.32 2.58
CA ASP A 116 14.57 -14.90 3.82
C ASP A 116 14.10 -13.83 4.83
N ALA A 117 14.82 -12.71 4.91
CA ALA A 117 14.39 -11.55 5.70
C ALA A 117 13.02 -11.05 5.25
N HIS A 118 12.84 -10.83 3.94
CA HIS A 118 11.57 -10.39 3.38
C HIS A 118 10.46 -11.43 3.61
N MET A 119 10.71 -12.72 3.36
CA MET A 119 9.74 -13.79 3.60
C MET A 119 9.29 -13.81 5.06
N SER A 120 10.22 -13.73 6.00
CA SER A 120 9.91 -13.72 7.43
C SER A 120 9.02 -12.53 7.83
N ALA A 121 9.29 -11.34 7.28
CA ALA A 121 8.52 -10.13 7.52
C ALA A 121 7.12 -10.22 6.88
N CYS A 122 7.06 -10.71 5.64
CA CYS A 122 5.83 -10.83 4.88
C CYS A 122 4.87 -11.87 5.49
N VAL A 123 5.39 -13.04 5.89
CA VAL A 123 4.62 -14.06 6.59
C VAL A 123 4.10 -13.55 7.94
N ARG A 124 4.91 -12.82 8.70
CA ARG A 124 4.47 -12.22 9.97
C ARG A 124 3.36 -11.18 9.76
N PHE A 125 3.53 -10.32 8.75
CA PHE A 125 2.53 -9.31 8.38
C PHE A 125 1.22 -9.96 7.92
N ASN A 126 1.28 -11.04 7.15
CA ASN A 126 0.09 -11.79 6.75
C ASN A 126 -0.64 -12.46 7.91
N LYS A 127 0.11 -13.07 8.83
CA LYS A 127 -0.48 -13.79 9.96
C LYS A 127 -1.14 -12.87 10.98
N PHE A 128 -0.54 -11.71 11.24
CA PHE A 128 -0.97 -10.81 12.32
C PHE A 128 -1.27 -9.38 11.86
N GLY A 129 -0.42 -8.80 11.02
CA GLY A 129 -0.56 -7.41 10.57
C GLY A 129 -1.83 -7.14 9.76
N ARG A 130 -2.18 -8.04 8.83
CA ARG A 130 -3.39 -7.93 7.99
C ARG A 130 -4.66 -8.35 8.73
N THR A 131 -4.59 -9.42 9.51
CA THR A 131 -5.74 -10.01 10.22
C THR A 131 -6.14 -9.22 11.47
N HIS A 132 -5.16 -8.61 12.15
CA HIS A 132 -5.34 -7.90 13.41
C HIS A 132 -4.66 -6.52 13.40
N PRO A 133 -5.09 -5.60 12.51
CA PRO A 133 -4.42 -4.31 12.31
C PRO A 133 -4.35 -3.46 13.59
N VAL A 134 -5.38 -3.51 14.44
CA VAL A 134 -5.41 -2.76 15.71
C VAL A 134 -4.38 -3.31 16.71
N LEU A 135 -4.23 -4.63 16.81
CA LEU A 135 -3.22 -5.24 17.70
C LEU A 135 -1.81 -4.95 17.20
N TYR A 136 -1.60 -5.01 15.88
CA TYR A 136 -0.33 -4.64 15.26
C TYR A 136 0.04 -3.17 15.51
N GLN A 137 -0.93 -2.27 15.41
CA GLN A 137 -0.74 -0.86 15.76
C GLN A 137 -0.42 -0.68 17.26
N ALA A 138 -1.15 -1.37 18.13
CA ALA A 138 -0.90 -1.32 19.58
C ALA A 138 0.50 -1.85 19.95
N GLU A 139 0.96 -2.90 19.27
CA GLU A 139 2.33 -3.43 19.42
C GLU A 139 3.38 -2.40 18.96
N ALA A 140 3.16 -1.74 17.83
CA ALA A 140 4.04 -0.68 17.36
C ALA A 140 4.11 0.49 18.36
N MET A 141 2.97 0.93 18.90
CA MET A 141 2.91 1.96 19.95
C MET A 141 3.65 1.53 21.21
N ARG A 142 3.49 0.27 21.63
CA ARG A 142 4.19 -0.30 22.78
C ARG A 142 5.71 -0.27 22.58
N GLU A 143 6.19 -0.63 21.39
CA GLU A 143 7.63 -0.63 21.09
C GLU A 143 8.21 0.78 21.06
N ILE A 144 7.48 1.77 20.53
CA ILE A 144 7.89 3.19 20.58
C ILE A 144 8.06 3.65 22.03
N LEU A 145 7.06 3.40 22.88
CA LEU A 145 7.11 3.76 24.29
C LEU A 145 8.24 3.03 25.03
N ARG A 146 8.47 1.74 24.72
CA ARG A 146 9.53 0.93 25.33
C ARG A 146 10.93 1.40 24.93
N ARG A 147 11.14 1.81 23.67
CA ARG A 147 12.41 2.43 23.26
C ARG A 147 12.65 3.75 23.97
N ASN A 148 11.60 4.55 24.13
CA ASN A 148 11.70 5.84 24.83
C ASN A 148 11.95 5.66 26.34
N SER A 149 11.38 4.62 26.97
CA SER A 149 11.53 4.35 28.40
C SER A 149 12.88 3.72 28.78
N LYS A 150 13.55 3.02 27.84
CA LYS A 150 14.83 2.34 28.09
C LYS A 150 16.05 3.26 28.14
N GLY A 151 15.88 4.58 28.09
CA GLY A 151 16.93 5.52 28.49
C GLY A 151 18.23 5.42 27.70
N VAL A 152 18.22 4.87 26.47
CA VAL A 152 19.25 5.23 25.51
C VAL A 152 18.95 6.67 25.15
N ARG A 153 19.47 7.56 26.00
CA ARG A 153 19.60 8.98 25.76
C ARG A 153 20.31 9.06 24.43
N ALA A 154 19.53 9.12 23.34
CA ALA A 154 19.99 9.62 22.07
C ALA A 154 20.76 10.87 22.47
N LYS A 155 22.07 10.87 22.20
CA LYS A 155 22.82 12.10 22.15
C LYS A 155 21.94 13.00 21.31
N SER A 156 21.28 13.95 21.95
CA SER A 156 20.39 14.86 21.27
C SER A 156 21.20 15.38 20.10
N SER A 157 20.76 15.13 18.88
CA SER A 157 21.23 15.88 17.72
C SER A 157 20.68 17.30 17.84
N SER A 158 21.07 17.98 18.93
CA SER A 158 21.03 19.41 19.05
C SER A 158 22.22 19.88 18.22
N PRO A 159 22.03 20.65 17.13
CA PRO A 159 23.12 21.14 16.29
C PRO A 159 24.09 22.14 16.97
N ARG A 160 24.19 22.15 18.31
CA ARG A 160 24.83 23.26 19.05
C ARG A 160 26.16 22.99 19.74
N ASP A 161 26.63 21.75 19.82
CA ASP A 161 27.83 21.48 20.61
C ASP A 161 28.99 20.91 19.78
N HIS A 162 29.49 21.72 18.84
CA HIS A 162 30.84 21.56 18.30
C HIS A 162 31.52 22.91 18.02
N LYS A 163 31.66 23.76 19.04
CA LYS A 163 32.88 24.56 19.29
C LYS A 163 32.68 25.48 20.49
N GLY A 164 33.63 25.44 21.42
CA GLY A 164 33.85 26.53 22.35
C GLY A 164 33.58 26.17 23.80
N SER A 165 34.63 25.65 24.45
CA SER A 165 34.90 25.99 25.84
C SER A 165 34.64 27.50 26.06
N VAL A 166 33.83 27.85 27.06
CA VAL A 166 34.03 28.96 28.01
C VAL A 166 32.81 29.04 28.94
N ILE A 167 33.11 28.84 30.22
CA ILE A 167 32.31 29.09 31.43
C ILE A 167 31.32 30.24 31.26
N LYS A 168 30.02 30.04 31.60
CA LYS A 168 29.24 30.89 32.53
C LYS A 168 28.07 30.10 33.15
N LYS A 169 28.12 30.02 34.49
CA LYS A 169 26.99 29.93 35.45
C LYS A 169 25.61 30.16 34.81
N GLY A 170 24.76 29.13 34.80
CA GLY A 170 23.39 29.25 34.30
C GLY A 170 22.67 27.91 34.19
N GLY A 171 22.74 27.06 35.21
CA GLY A 171 21.88 25.89 35.28
C GLY A 171 20.45 26.34 35.53
N ILE A 172 19.52 26.02 34.64
CA ILE A 172 18.09 26.16 34.91
C ILE A 172 17.80 25.25 36.10
N ALA A 173 17.57 25.86 37.27
CA ALA A 173 17.15 25.13 38.45
C ALA A 173 15.85 24.40 38.13
N ARG A 174 15.81 23.09 38.43
CA ARG A 174 14.62 22.26 38.28
C ARG A 174 13.54 22.84 39.19
N SER A 175 12.40 23.24 38.62
CA SER A 175 11.20 23.55 39.41
C SER A 175 10.86 22.32 40.27
N SER A 176 10.82 22.48 41.59
CA SER A 176 10.49 21.42 42.55
C SER A 176 8.99 21.06 42.57
N SER A 177 8.24 21.37 41.51
CA SER A 177 6.78 21.32 41.53
C SER A 177 6.18 19.96 41.16
N CYS A 178 6.97 19.01 40.66
CA CYS A 178 6.49 17.66 40.36
C CYS A 178 6.91 16.64 41.43
N ILE A 179 6.50 16.89 42.67
CA ILE A 179 6.43 15.83 43.69
C ILE A 179 5.10 15.10 43.47
N PRO A 180 5.09 13.81 43.08
CA PRO A 180 3.86 13.03 42.99
C PRO A 180 3.15 13.03 44.35
N ALA A 181 1.87 13.41 44.38
CA ALA A 181 1.06 13.48 45.61
C ALA A 181 1.07 12.17 46.43
N ILE A 182 1.36 11.04 45.78
CA ILE A 182 1.51 9.71 46.37
C ILE A 182 2.60 9.65 47.45
N THR A 183 3.64 10.49 47.36
CA THR A 183 4.72 10.50 48.36
C THR A 183 4.38 11.24 49.65
N LYS A 184 3.36 12.12 49.64
CA LYS A 184 2.90 12.83 50.84
C LYS A 184 2.11 11.92 51.79
N GLU A 185 1.29 11.04 51.23
CA GLU A 185 0.47 10.09 52.00
C GLU A 185 1.33 9.07 52.77
N ILE A 186 2.47 8.64 52.19
CA ILE A 186 3.40 7.72 52.86
C ILE A 186 4.10 8.42 54.04
N GLN A 187 4.42 9.72 53.92
CA GLN A 187 5.09 10.46 54.98
C GLN A 187 4.17 10.78 56.16
N GLU A 188 2.89 11.10 55.91
CA GLU A 188 1.90 11.34 56.98
C GLU A 188 1.60 10.06 57.80
N LEU A 189 1.56 8.90 57.15
CA LEU A 189 1.39 7.61 57.83
C LEU A 189 2.61 7.22 58.68
N THR A 190 3.82 7.64 58.29
CA THR A 190 5.02 7.44 59.12
C THR A 190 5.15 8.46 60.25
N ALA A 191 4.55 9.64 60.13
CA ALA A 191 4.59 10.69 61.15
C ALA A 191 3.54 10.50 62.26
N GLN A 192 2.49 9.72 62.03
CA GLN A 192 1.48 9.38 63.05
C GLN A 192 1.87 8.20 63.98
N LYS A 193 3.09 7.69 63.87
CA LYS A 193 3.60 6.59 64.73
C LYS A 193 4.65 7.01 65.76
N TYR A 194 4.76 8.29 66.05
CA TYR A 194 5.52 8.83 67.20
C TYR A 194 4.68 9.83 67.98
#